data_AF-A0A1J4X130-F1
#
_entry.id   AF-A0A1J4X130-F1
#
_cell.length_a   1.000
_cell.length_b   1.000
_cell.length_c   1.000
_cell.angle_alpha   90.00
_cell.angle_beta   90.00
_cell.angle_gamma   90.00
#
_symmetry.space_group_name_H-M   'P 1'
#
loop_
_entity.id
_entity.type
_entity.pdbx_description
1 polymer ?
#
loop_
_entity_poly.entity_id
_entity_poly.type
_entity_poly.pdbx_seq_one_letter_code
_entity_poly.pdbx_strand_id
1 'polypeptide(L)'
;MESFIFTIFFILTIPFVLLGNGALWILGYEVTNDAQKIAALIVENQEDPQECFDIRFFSNVFGPTVASVQNTCVYEYASLTQDPSACELLMPGEYGFSCIGAAETRERTCTIAFNRIVEWGSYLNGTHQRATIDECRNGNITSAIGKKCCIVSKIANLRDFNDCSSLSGEKNIYEDCLTELALKLGNPVICDSIEEPGKTACILRAKYKAALSTLPPPLAR
;
A
#
# COMPACT_ATOMS: atom_id res chain seq x y z
N MET A 1 -21.51 -17.60 46.33
CA MET A 1 -21.78 -18.46 45.16
C MET A 1 -21.06 -17.97 43.90
N GLU A 2 -21.05 -16.66 43.64
CA GLU A 2 -20.41 -16.08 42.45
C GLU A 2 -18.90 -16.38 42.34
N SER A 3 -18.15 -16.30 43.45
CA SER A 3 -16.70 -16.61 43.45
C SER A 3 -16.38 -18.06 43.05
N PHE A 4 -17.28 -19.03 43.26
CA PHE A 4 -17.04 -20.43 42.92
C PHE A 4 -17.25 -20.70 41.42
N ILE A 5 -18.19 -20.00 40.79
CA ILE A 5 -18.48 -20.09 39.35
C ILE A 5 -17.30 -19.53 38.55
N PHE A 6 -16.72 -18.40 38.99
CA PHE A 6 -15.53 -17.83 38.34
C PHE A 6 -14.33 -18.78 38.38
N THR A 7 -14.06 -19.41 39.53
CA THR A 7 -12.93 -20.33 39.66
C THR A 7 -13.07 -21.57 38.77
N ILE A 8 -14.27 -22.16 38.68
CA ILE A 8 -14.52 -23.30 37.79
C ILE A 8 -14.37 -22.89 36.32
N PHE A 9 -14.85 -21.70 35.95
CA PHE A 9 -14.70 -21.18 34.59
C PHE A 9 -13.22 -21.03 34.20
N PHE A 10 -12.39 -20.45 35.06
CA PHE A 10 -10.94 -20.35 34.80
C PHE A 10 -10.24 -21.71 34.75
N ILE A 11 -10.56 -22.64 35.67
CA ILE A 11 -9.94 -23.98 35.69
C ILE A 11 -10.29 -24.79 34.44
N LEU A 12 -11.49 -24.62 33.87
CA LEU A 12 -11.88 -25.37 32.67
C LEU A 12 -11.42 -24.69 31.38
N THR A 13 -11.46 -23.36 31.31
CA THR A 13 -11.14 -22.63 30.08
C THR A 13 -9.64 -22.48 29.83
N ILE A 14 -8.83 -22.22 30.87
CA ILE A 14 -7.38 -22.06 30.72
C ILE A 14 -6.73 -23.30 30.07
N PRO A 15 -6.93 -24.53 30.56
CA PRO A 15 -6.33 -25.70 29.93
C PRO A 15 -6.91 -25.99 28.55
N PHE A 16 -8.19 -25.66 28.27
CA PHE A 16 -8.74 -25.81 26.92
C PHE A 16 -8.09 -24.85 25.91
N VAL A 17 -7.83 -23.61 26.32
CA VAL A 17 -7.11 -22.61 25.51
C VAL A 17 -5.64 -23.02 25.33
N LEU A 18 -4.98 -23.50 26.39
CA LEU A 18 -3.59 -23.96 26.32
C LEU A 18 -3.44 -25.24 25.48
N LEU A 19 -4.34 -26.22 25.62
CA LEU A 19 -4.35 -27.45 24.82
C LEU A 19 -4.71 -27.17 23.35
N GLY A 20 -5.63 -26.24 23.09
CA GLY A 20 -5.97 -25.80 21.74
C GLY A 20 -4.77 -25.21 21.00
N ASN A 21 -4.01 -24.31 21.65
CA ASN A 21 -2.80 -23.75 21.07
C ASN A 21 -1.70 -24.81 20.88
N GLY A 22 -1.55 -25.73 21.84
CA GLY A 22 -0.59 -26.84 21.73
C GLY A 22 -0.89 -27.80 20.58
N ALA A 23 -2.16 -28.11 20.34
CA ALA A 23 -2.56 -28.99 19.24
C ALA A 23 -2.29 -28.38 17.86
N LEU A 24 -2.48 -27.06 17.69
CA LEU A 24 -2.17 -26.36 16.45
C LEU A 24 -0.66 -26.38 16.15
N TRP A 25 0.18 -26.22 17.17
CA TRP A 25 1.63 -26.29 17.02
C TRP A 25 2.11 -27.68 16.58
N ILE A 26 1.49 -28.75 17.10
CA ILE A 26 1.79 -30.15 16.70
C ILE A 26 1.38 -30.43 15.24
N LEU A 27 0.35 -29.75 14.73
CA LEU A 27 -0.09 -29.85 13.34
C LEU A 27 0.73 -28.99 12.37
N GLY A 28 1.78 -28.31 12.84
CA GLY A 28 2.68 -27.50 12.02
C GLY A 28 2.25 -26.05 11.82
N TYR A 29 1.24 -25.57 12.55
CA TYR A 29 0.85 -24.16 12.48
C TYR A 29 1.70 -23.30 13.43
N GLU A 30 2.38 -22.29 12.90
CA GLU A 30 3.05 -21.27 13.72
C GLU A 30 2.01 -20.38 14.41
N VAL A 31 1.80 -20.61 15.70
CA VAL A 31 0.95 -19.76 16.55
C VAL A 31 1.79 -18.56 17.03
N THR A 32 2.08 -17.62 16.13
CA THR A 32 2.71 -16.34 16.47
C THR A 32 1.86 -15.17 16.01
N ASN A 33 1.85 -14.10 16.81
CA ASN A 33 1.20 -12.83 16.45
C ASN A 33 2.18 -11.87 15.74
N ASP A 34 3.40 -12.32 15.48
CA ASP A 34 4.45 -11.53 14.84
C ASP A 34 4.39 -11.69 13.31
N ALA A 35 3.58 -10.83 12.69
CA ALA A 35 3.39 -10.82 11.23
C ALA A 35 4.69 -10.58 10.46
N GLN A 36 5.61 -9.79 11.01
CA GLN A 36 6.90 -9.48 10.38
C GLN A 36 7.78 -10.72 10.31
N LYS A 37 7.84 -11.48 11.41
CA LYS A 37 8.61 -12.73 11.45
C LYS A 37 8.06 -13.76 10.47
N ILE A 38 6.73 -13.91 10.39
CA ILE A 38 6.10 -14.84 9.44
C ILE A 38 6.40 -14.41 8.00
N ALA A 39 6.24 -13.13 7.67
CA ALA A 39 6.57 -12.62 6.34
C ALA A 39 8.04 -12.88 5.98
N ALA A 40 8.97 -12.65 6.90
CA ALA A 40 10.39 -12.94 6.69
C ALA A 40 10.66 -14.43 6.44
N LEU A 41 9.98 -15.34 7.16
CA LEU A 41 10.09 -16.78 6.94
C LEU A 41 9.54 -17.22 5.58
N ILE A 42 8.38 -16.71 5.16
CA ILE A 42 7.81 -16.98 3.83
C ILE A 42 8.79 -16.54 2.73
N VAL A 43 9.39 -15.35 2.88
CA VAL A 43 10.42 -14.85 1.96
C VAL A 43 11.68 -15.72 1.97
N GLU A 44 12.17 -16.11 3.15
CA GLU A 44 13.35 -16.97 3.31
C GLU A 44 13.14 -18.35 2.66
N ASN A 45 11.94 -18.91 2.79
CA ASN A 45 11.55 -20.19 2.22
C ASN A 45 11.17 -20.12 0.74
N GLN A 46 11.12 -18.92 0.13
CA GLN A 46 10.65 -18.68 -1.24
C GLN A 46 9.22 -19.16 -1.48
N GLU A 47 8.37 -18.99 -0.46
CA GLU A 47 6.96 -19.35 -0.49
C GLU A 47 6.11 -18.19 -1.05
N ASP A 48 4.88 -18.52 -1.44
CA ASP A 48 3.94 -17.58 -2.04
C ASP A 48 3.23 -16.73 -0.96
N PRO A 49 2.94 -15.43 -1.20
CA PRO A 49 2.33 -14.56 -0.19
C PRO A 49 0.94 -15.02 0.28
N GLN A 50 0.29 -15.95 -0.43
CA GLN A 50 -0.96 -16.58 0.00
C GLN A 50 -0.78 -17.34 1.34
N GLU A 51 0.42 -17.82 1.66
CA GLU A 51 0.74 -18.49 2.94
C GLU A 51 0.48 -17.58 4.16
N CYS A 52 0.53 -16.25 3.99
CA CYS A 52 0.10 -15.32 5.03
C CYS A 52 -1.35 -15.52 5.47
N PHE A 53 -2.22 -16.08 4.61
CA PHE A 53 -3.60 -16.40 4.95
C PHE A 53 -3.78 -17.73 5.66
N ASP A 54 -2.72 -18.52 5.87
CA ASP A 54 -2.76 -19.77 6.63
C ASP A 54 -2.44 -19.57 8.12
N ILE A 55 -2.14 -18.34 8.52
CA ILE A 55 -2.05 -17.94 9.92
C ILE A 55 -3.40 -18.20 10.61
N ARG A 56 -3.37 -19.00 11.68
CA ARG A 56 -4.52 -19.35 12.53
C ARG A 56 -4.11 -19.26 14.00
N PHE A 57 -4.85 -18.50 14.79
CA PHE A 57 -4.73 -18.50 16.25
C PHE A 57 -6.07 -18.20 16.90
N PHE A 58 -6.27 -18.64 18.14
CA PHE A 58 -7.47 -18.28 18.91
C PHE A 58 -7.48 -16.77 19.13
N SER A 59 -8.58 -16.12 18.73
CA SER A 59 -8.74 -14.66 18.80
C SER A 59 -8.30 -14.14 20.16
N ASN A 60 -7.25 -13.34 20.18
CA ASN A 60 -6.72 -12.81 21.41
C ASN A 60 -7.67 -11.71 21.90
N VAL A 61 -8.25 -11.84 23.10
CA VAL A 61 -9.20 -10.85 23.66
C VAL A 61 -8.57 -9.45 23.75
N PHE A 62 -7.24 -9.39 23.85
CA PHE A 62 -6.47 -8.16 23.99
C PHE A 62 -5.41 -7.97 22.88
N GLY A 63 -5.64 -8.50 21.67
CA GLY A 63 -4.65 -8.42 20.58
C GLY A 63 -5.25 -8.12 19.20
N PRO A 64 -4.39 -8.04 18.16
CA PRO A 64 -4.85 -7.86 16.79
C PRO A 64 -5.71 -9.05 16.35
N THR A 65 -6.66 -8.79 15.47
CA THR A 65 -7.45 -9.86 14.85
C THR A 65 -6.59 -10.68 13.89
N VAL A 66 -6.99 -11.93 13.64
CA VAL A 66 -6.31 -12.80 12.66
C VAL A 66 -6.19 -12.08 11.31
N ALA A 67 -7.28 -11.47 10.82
CA ALA A 67 -7.27 -10.70 9.58
C ALA A 67 -6.26 -9.55 9.59
N SER A 68 -6.08 -8.85 10.71
CA SER A 68 -5.07 -7.79 10.82
C SER A 68 -3.65 -8.34 10.74
N VAL A 69 -3.37 -9.50 11.34
CA VAL A 69 -2.06 -10.16 11.27
C VAL A 69 -1.79 -10.66 9.85
N GLN A 70 -2.77 -11.30 9.20
CA GLN A 70 -2.68 -11.76 7.81
C GLN A 70 -2.37 -10.61 6.86
N ASN A 71 -3.13 -9.50 6.97
CA ASN A 71 -2.91 -8.33 6.15
C ASN A 71 -1.50 -7.75 6.36
N THR A 72 -1.07 -7.64 7.63
CA THR A 72 0.27 -7.16 7.97
C THR A 72 1.37 -8.06 7.40
N CYS A 73 1.18 -9.38 7.43
CA CYS A 73 2.10 -10.32 6.83
C CYS A 73 2.28 -10.07 5.33
N VAL A 74 1.19 -9.88 4.57
CA VAL A 74 1.27 -9.58 3.12
C VAL A 74 1.96 -8.24 2.86
N TYR A 75 1.64 -7.22 3.67
CA TYR A 75 2.29 -5.90 3.56
C TYR A 75 3.81 -6.00 3.76
N GLU A 76 4.24 -6.71 4.80
CA GLU A 76 5.66 -6.90 5.11
C GLU A 76 6.34 -7.78 4.06
N TYR A 77 5.67 -8.82 3.55
CA TYR A 77 6.16 -9.64 2.45
C TYR A 77 6.42 -8.77 1.20
N ALA A 78 5.46 -7.94 0.80
CA ALA A 78 5.58 -7.07 -0.37
C ALA A 78 6.71 -6.03 -0.20
N SER A 79 6.86 -5.49 1.02
CA SER A 79 7.94 -4.58 1.39
C SER A 79 9.32 -5.27 1.34
N LEU A 80 9.44 -6.49 1.87
CA LEU A 80 10.70 -7.25 1.89
C LEU A 80 11.13 -7.69 0.49
N THR A 81 10.18 -8.15 -0.32
CA THR A 81 10.44 -8.64 -1.69
C THR A 81 10.48 -7.53 -2.72
N GLN A 82 10.01 -6.33 -2.37
CA GLN A 82 9.84 -5.22 -3.30
C GLN A 82 8.97 -5.59 -4.51
N ASP A 83 7.94 -6.41 -4.25
CA ASP A 83 6.99 -6.90 -5.23
C ASP A 83 5.59 -6.29 -4.97
N PRO A 84 5.21 -5.25 -5.73
CA PRO A 84 3.88 -4.66 -5.61
C PRO A 84 2.75 -5.63 -5.94
N SER A 85 2.99 -6.72 -6.67
CA SER A 85 1.94 -7.67 -7.07
C SER A 85 1.31 -8.37 -5.87
N ALA A 86 2.09 -8.64 -4.81
CA ALA A 86 1.60 -9.21 -3.56
C ALA A 86 0.52 -8.34 -2.89
N CYS A 87 0.57 -7.02 -3.11
CA CYS A 87 -0.44 -6.09 -2.59
C CYS A 87 -1.83 -6.31 -3.19
N GLU A 88 -1.98 -7.05 -4.31
CA GLU A 88 -3.29 -7.38 -4.90
C GLU A 88 -4.18 -8.17 -3.92
N LEU A 89 -3.57 -8.98 -3.04
CA LEU A 89 -4.28 -9.73 -1.99
C LEU A 89 -4.95 -8.82 -0.95
N LEU A 90 -4.51 -7.56 -0.86
CA LEU A 90 -5.03 -6.55 0.06
C LEU A 90 -5.99 -5.57 -0.63
N MET A 91 -6.28 -5.79 -1.92
CA MET A 91 -7.17 -4.95 -2.72
C MET A 91 -8.59 -5.52 -2.76
N PRO A 92 -9.62 -4.66 -2.84
CA PRO A 92 -9.58 -3.20 -2.74
C PRO A 92 -9.64 -2.76 -1.27
N GLY A 93 -8.60 -2.07 -0.78
CA GLY A 93 -8.58 -1.51 0.57
C GLY A 93 -7.53 -0.41 0.71
N GLU A 94 -7.74 0.51 1.66
CA GLU A 94 -6.74 1.54 1.98
C GLU A 94 -5.40 0.91 2.39
N TYR A 95 -5.47 -0.24 3.06
CA TYR A 95 -4.28 -1.01 3.45
C TYR A 95 -3.52 -1.55 2.23
N GLY A 96 -4.22 -2.07 1.22
CA GLY A 96 -3.60 -2.48 -0.04
C GLY A 96 -3.00 -1.31 -0.82
N PHE A 97 -3.64 -0.13 -0.80
CA PHE A 97 -3.06 1.07 -1.39
C PHE A 97 -1.76 1.49 -0.70
N SER A 98 -1.69 1.40 0.63
CA SER A 98 -0.47 1.65 1.40
C SER A 98 0.63 0.64 1.10
N CYS A 99 0.28 -0.64 0.93
CA CYS A 99 1.22 -1.71 0.57
C CYS A 99 1.98 -1.39 -0.72
N ILE A 100 1.29 -0.87 -1.75
CA ILE A 100 1.93 -0.51 -3.03
C ILE A 100 3.07 0.50 -2.81
N GLY A 101 2.88 1.47 -1.91
CA GLY A 101 3.90 2.46 -1.58
C GLY A 101 5.11 1.89 -0.85
N ALA A 102 4.93 0.82 -0.07
CA ALA A 102 6.02 0.13 0.64
C ALA A 102 6.81 -0.82 -0.26
N ALA A 103 6.15 -1.41 -1.26
CA ALA A 103 6.76 -2.33 -2.22
C ALA A 103 7.39 -1.64 -3.45
N GLU A 104 7.13 -0.35 -3.67
CA GLU A 104 7.71 0.41 -4.79
C GLU A 104 9.11 0.91 -4.43
N THR A 105 10.16 0.30 -5.01
CA THR A 105 11.56 0.77 -4.88
C THR A 105 11.87 2.03 -5.68
N ARG A 106 11.03 2.35 -6.66
CA ARG A 106 11.30 3.43 -7.61
C ARG A 106 11.15 4.78 -6.91
N GLU A 107 12.26 5.49 -6.76
CA GLU A 107 12.25 6.88 -6.29
C GLU A 107 11.56 7.76 -7.33
N ARG A 108 10.38 8.28 -6.99
CA ARG A 108 9.62 9.18 -7.87
C ARG A 108 10.34 10.51 -7.94
N THR A 109 10.49 11.05 -9.16
CA THR A 109 11.09 12.37 -9.36
C THR A 109 10.12 13.47 -8.92
N CYS A 110 8.83 13.24 -9.11
CA CYS A 110 7.75 14.14 -8.74
C CYS A 110 6.77 13.42 -7.82
N THR A 111 6.63 13.89 -6.58
CA THR A 111 5.71 13.31 -5.59
C THR A 111 4.53 14.25 -5.37
N ILE A 112 3.30 13.73 -5.40
CA ILE A 112 2.08 14.50 -5.15
C ILE A 112 1.59 14.23 -3.73
N ALA A 113 1.59 15.25 -2.88
CA ALA A 113 1.09 15.18 -1.51
C ALA A 113 -0.43 15.44 -1.43
N PHE A 114 -1.04 15.02 -0.31
CA PHE A 114 -2.50 15.06 -0.05
C PHE A 114 -3.17 16.44 -0.16
N ASN A 115 -2.40 17.53 -0.24
CA ASN A 115 -2.87 18.92 -0.34
C ASN A 115 -2.59 19.54 -1.72
N ARG A 116 -2.46 18.73 -2.78
CA ARG A 116 -2.17 19.20 -4.15
C ARG A 116 -0.84 19.94 -4.26
N ILE A 117 0.09 19.62 -3.37
CA ILE A 117 1.48 20.05 -3.46
C ILE A 117 2.25 19.01 -4.26
N VAL A 118 3.07 19.48 -5.19
CA VAL A 118 4.08 18.66 -5.83
C VAL A 118 5.44 18.95 -5.23
N GLU A 119 6.17 17.89 -4.95
CA GLU A 119 7.49 17.90 -4.34
C GLU A 119 8.50 17.25 -5.29
N TRP A 120 9.73 17.78 -5.32
CA TRP A 120 10.82 17.24 -6.12
C TRP A 120 12.18 17.50 -5.45
N GLY A 121 13.19 16.73 -5.85
CA GLY A 121 14.53 16.80 -5.26
C GLY A 121 14.66 15.97 -3.98
N SER A 122 15.87 15.92 -3.43
CA SER A 122 16.21 15.03 -2.32
C SER A 122 16.19 15.76 -0.99
N TYR A 123 15.52 15.16 0.01
CA TYR A 123 15.57 15.64 1.39
C TYR A 123 16.98 15.55 1.98
N LEU A 124 17.71 14.47 1.68
CA LEU A 124 19.03 14.20 2.25
C LEU A 124 20.08 15.23 1.83
N ASN A 125 19.96 15.73 0.59
CA ASN A 125 20.90 16.69 0.02
C ASN A 125 20.42 18.16 0.18
N GLY A 126 19.30 18.40 0.86
CA GLY A 126 18.74 19.74 1.03
C GLY A 126 18.27 20.40 -0.27
N THR A 127 18.11 19.63 -1.35
CA THR A 127 17.65 20.12 -2.66
C THR A 127 16.13 20.00 -2.83
N HIS A 128 15.46 19.49 -1.80
CA HIS A 128 14.01 19.34 -1.75
C HIS A 128 13.31 20.69 -1.96
N GLN A 129 12.40 20.71 -2.93
CA GLN A 129 11.57 21.85 -3.27
C GLN A 129 10.13 21.39 -3.41
N ARG A 130 9.20 22.32 -3.19
CA ARG A 130 7.77 22.06 -3.29
C ARG A 130 7.05 23.23 -3.94
N ALA A 131 5.93 22.94 -4.60
CA ALA A 131 5.03 23.93 -5.14
C ALA A 131 3.58 23.49 -5.01
N THR A 132 2.71 24.43 -4.71
CA THR A 132 1.25 24.28 -4.80
C THR A 132 0.81 24.24 -6.25
N ILE A 133 -0.38 23.68 -6.49
CA ILE A 133 -0.99 23.69 -7.83
C ILE A 133 -1.18 25.12 -8.39
N ASP A 134 -1.45 26.11 -7.53
CA ASP A 134 -1.62 27.51 -7.97
C ASP A 134 -0.31 28.14 -8.42
N GLU A 135 0.80 27.87 -7.73
CA GLU A 135 2.15 28.27 -8.17
C GLU A 135 2.51 27.63 -9.52
N CYS A 136 2.15 26.35 -9.71
CA CYS A 136 2.33 25.65 -10.97
C CYS A 136 1.48 26.22 -12.12
N ARG A 137 0.33 26.83 -11.83
CA ARG A 137 -0.51 27.51 -12.83
C ARG A 137 0.04 28.88 -13.21
N ASN A 138 0.52 29.63 -12.21
CA ASN A 138 1.05 30.98 -12.42
C ASN A 138 2.45 30.99 -13.07
N GLY A 139 3.14 29.85 -13.10
CA GLY A 139 4.45 29.73 -13.75
C GLY A 139 5.59 30.30 -12.91
N ASN A 140 5.40 30.45 -11.60
CA ASN A 140 6.37 31.03 -10.66
C ASN A 140 7.54 30.09 -10.34
N ILE A 141 7.68 28.98 -11.06
CA ILE A 141 8.69 27.95 -10.81
C ILE A 141 9.87 28.16 -11.73
N THR A 142 11.03 28.46 -11.14
CA THR A 142 12.27 28.73 -11.89
C THR A 142 13.03 27.46 -12.26
N SER A 143 12.97 26.42 -11.41
CA SER A 143 13.63 25.13 -11.64
C SER A 143 13.09 24.41 -12.88
N ALA A 144 13.99 23.91 -13.73
CA ALA A 144 13.62 23.13 -14.91
C ALA A 144 12.89 21.83 -14.54
N ILE A 145 13.33 21.13 -13.49
CA ILE A 145 12.66 19.94 -12.95
C ILE A 145 11.31 20.35 -12.35
N GLY A 146 11.26 21.43 -11.58
CA GLY A 146 10.02 21.92 -10.99
C GLY A 146 8.94 22.24 -12.03
N LYS A 147 9.31 22.85 -13.16
CA LYS A 147 8.38 23.10 -14.29
C LYS A 147 7.80 21.80 -14.84
N LYS A 148 8.60 20.74 -14.96
CA LYS A 148 8.15 19.41 -15.41
C LYS A 148 7.27 18.73 -14.36
N CYS A 149 7.65 18.76 -13.08
CA CYS A 149 6.81 18.23 -11.99
C CYS A 149 5.49 18.99 -11.85
N CYS A 150 5.44 20.28 -12.18
CA CYS A 150 4.18 21.00 -12.27
C CYS A 150 3.23 20.47 -13.35
N ILE A 151 3.73 19.85 -14.43
CA ILE A 151 2.88 19.18 -15.43
C ILE A 151 2.25 17.94 -14.80
N VAL A 152 3.02 17.13 -14.08
CA VAL A 152 2.52 15.96 -13.31
C VAL A 152 1.45 16.39 -12.30
N SER A 153 1.69 17.48 -11.56
CA SER A 153 0.72 18.06 -10.62
C SER A 153 -0.57 18.51 -11.29
N LYS A 154 -0.48 19.15 -12.47
CA LYS A 154 -1.65 19.55 -13.26
C LYS A 154 -2.47 18.35 -13.68
N ILE A 155 -1.83 17.26 -14.09
CA ILE A 155 -2.52 16.02 -14.45
C ILE A 155 -3.28 15.47 -13.25
N ALA A 156 -2.61 15.31 -12.11
CA ALA A 156 -3.21 14.76 -10.90
C ALA A 156 -4.40 15.60 -10.38
N ASN A 157 -4.36 16.93 -10.54
CA ASN A 157 -5.27 17.85 -9.84
C ASN A 157 -6.28 18.59 -10.74
N LEU A 158 -6.01 18.80 -12.02
CA LEU A 158 -6.90 19.55 -12.93
C LEU A 158 -7.70 18.59 -13.79
N ARG A 159 -9.03 18.71 -13.80
CA ARG A 159 -9.93 17.79 -14.51
C ARG A 159 -9.59 17.67 -15.99
N ASP A 160 -9.36 18.79 -16.67
CA ASP A 160 -9.21 18.86 -18.13
C ASP A 160 -7.76 18.73 -18.63
N PHE A 161 -6.83 18.35 -17.76
CA PHE A 161 -5.42 18.21 -18.13
C PHE A 161 -5.01 16.72 -18.11
N ASN A 162 -4.87 16.10 -19.29
CA ASN A 162 -4.69 14.64 -19.46
C ASN A 162 -3.56 14.28 -20.44
N ASP A 163 -2.57 15.14 -20.63
CA ASP A 163 -1.52 14.94 -21.63
C ASP A 163 -0.12 14.89 -21.01
N CYS A 164 0.56 13.76 -21.20
CA CYS A 164 1.95 13.52 -20.79
C CYS A 164 2.96 13.73 -21.93
N SER A 165 2.53 14.02 -23.16
CA SER A 165 3.39 14.03 -24.36
C SER A 165 4.60 14.95 -24.24
N SER A 166 4.41 16.11 -23.61
CA SER A 166 5.47 17.11 -23.35
C SER A 166 6.62 16.61 -22.47
N LEU A 167 6.44 15.47 -21.78
CA LEU A 167 7.44 14.86 -20.90
C LEU A 167 8.13 13.63 -21.53
N SER A 168 7.78 13.24 -22.75
CA SER A 168 8.27 12.00 -23.41
C SER A 168 9.80 11.89 -23.53
N GLY A 169 10.54 13.01 -23.52
CA GLY A 169 12.00 13.01 -23.51
C GLY A 169 12.64 12.70 -22.14
N GLU A 170 11.85 12.56 -21.09
CA GLU A 170 12.29 12.52 -19.69
C GLU A 170 11.67 11.31 -18.98
N LYS A 171 12.20 10.11 -19.27
CA LYS A 171 11.61 8.82 -18.91
C LYS A 171 11.01 8.77 -17.49
N ASN A 172 11.78 9.10 -16.44
CA ASN A 172 11.31 8.99 -15.05
C ASN A 172 10.11 9.90 -14.75
N ILE A 173 10.13 11.14 -15.27
CA ILE A 173 9.05 12.11 -15.06
C ILE A 173 7.83 11.75 -15.93
N TYR A 174 8.07 11.19 -17.12
CA TYR A 174 7.02 10.67 -17.99
C TYR A 174 6.29 9.49 -17.34
N GLU A 175 7.00 8.56 -16.71
CA GLU A 175 6.37 7.46 -15.97
C GLU A 175 5.60 7.94 -14.74
N ASP A 176 6.13 8.93 -14.01
CA ASP A 176 5.39 9.57 -12.90
C ASP A 176 4.09 10.23 -13.41
N CYS A 177 4.17 10.88 -14.56
CA CYS A 177 3.03 11.48 -15.26
C CYS A 177 1.96 10.44 -15.63
N LEU A 178 2.37 9.34 -16.27
CA LEU A 178 1.48 8.25 -16.65
C LEU A 178 0.84 7.59 -15.43
N THR A 179 1.59 7.43 -14.34
CA THR A 179 1.07 6.89 -13.07
C THR A 179 -0.04 7.77 -12.51
N GLU A 180 0.17 9.09 -12.44
CA GLU A 180 -0.87 10.02 -11.97
C GLU A 180 -2.07 10.07 -12.92
N LEU A 181 -1.84 9.97 -14.23
CA LEU A 181 -2.91 9.93 -15.22
C LEU A 181 -3.76 8.65 -15.10
N ALA A 182 -3.11 7.50 -14.96
CA ALA A 182 -3.75 6.20 -14.75
C ALA A 182 -4.56 6.20 -13.46
N LEU A 183 -3.99 6.71 -12.37
CA LEU A 183 -4.66 6.86 -11.08
C LEU A 183 -5.84 7.83 -11.15
N LYS A 184 -5.72 8.94 -11.89
CA LYS A 184 -6.82 9.89 -12.06
C LYS A 184 -7.99 9.30 -12.84
N LEU A 185 -7.69 8.64 -13.95
CA LEU A 185 -8.70 8.09 -14.86
C LEU A 185 -9.22 6.71 -14.43
N GLY A 186 -8.54 6.05 -13.48
CA GLY A 186 -8.82 4.66 -13.12
C GLY A 186 -8.58 3.69 -14.28
N ASN A 187 -7.64 4.01 -15.18
CA ASN A 187 -7.39 3.22 -16.39
C ASN A 187 -6.00 2.56 -16.34
N PRO A 188 -5.91 1.22 -16.11
CA PRO A 188 -4.64 0.52 -16.00
C PRO A 188 -3.86 0.41 -17.32
N VAL A 189 -4.51 0.55 -18.48
CA VAL A 189 -3.86 0.46 -19.80
C VAL A 189 -2.81 1.57 -20.00
N ILE A 190 -3.00 2.71 -19.32
CA ILE A 190 -2.06 3.85 -19.37
C ILE A 190 -0.68 3.47 -18.81
N CYS A 191 -0.63 2.45 -17.94
CA CYS A 191 0.60 1.97 -17.33
C CYS A 191 1.45 1.10 -18.28
N ASP A 192 0.99 0.78 -19.50
CA ASP A 192 1.64 -0.23 -20.35
C ASP A 192 3.07 0.11 -20.79
N SER A 193 3.40 1.40 -20.88
CA SER A 193 4.73 1.89 -21.24
C SER A 193 5.65 2.14 -20.05
N ILE A 194 5.22 1.83 -18.82
CA ILE A 194 6.06 1.94 -17.62
C ILE A 194 6.86 0.65 -17.47
N GLU A 195 8.10 0.73 -16.99
CA GLU A 195 8.92 -0.45 -16.68
C GLU A 195 8.53 -1.11 -15.35
N GLU A 196 8.78 -2.42 -15.22
CA GLU A 196 8.59 -3.12 -13.94
C GLU A 196 9.68 -2.71 -12.93
N PRO A 197 9.36 -2.67 -11.61
CA PRO A 197 8.07 -3.01 -10.98
C PRO A 197 7.05 -1.84 -10.98
N GLY A 198 7.42 -0.67 -11.52
CA GLY A 198 6.57 0.52 -11.53
C GLY A 198 5.25 0.34 -12.27
N LYS A 199 5.25 -0.46 -13.34
CA LYS A 199 4.04 -0.83 -14.09
C LYS A 199 3.03 -1.54 -13.19
N THR A 200 3.44 -2.57 -12.46
CA THR A 200 2.54 -3.29 -11.53
C THR A 200 1.94 -2.35 -10.48
N ALA A 201 2.77 -1.51 -9.85
CA ALA A 201 2.29 -0.52 -8.88
C ALA A 201 1.27 0.47 -9.50
N CYS A 202 1.54 0.96 -10.71
CA CYS A 202 0.62 1.83 -11.46
C CYS A 202 -0.72 1.15 -11.73
N ILE A 203 -0.70 -0.11 -12.21
CA ILE A 203 -1.91 -0.89 -12.51
C ILE A 203 -2.78 -1.04 -11.26
N LEU A 204 -2.19 -1.42 -10.11
CA LEU A 204 -2.92 -1.60 -8.86
C LEU A 204 -3.53 -0.29 -8.35
N ARG A 205 -2.79 0.83 -8.45
CA ARG A 205 -3.32 2.17 -8.12
C ARG A 205 -4.49 2.57 -9.02
N ALA A 206 -4.41 2.31 -10.32
CA ALA A 206 -5.49 2.58 -11.25
C ALA A 206 -6.73 1.71 -10.97
N LYS A 207 -6.55 0.40 -10.73
CA LYS A 207 -7.62 -0.53 -10.31
C LYS A 207 -8.28 -0.07 -9.02
N TYR A 208 -7.51 0.37 -8.02
CA TYR A 208 -8.02 0.92 -6.77
C TYR A 208 -8.97 2.10 -7.02
N LYS A 209 -8.53 3.07 -7.84
CA LYS A 209 -9.35 4.23 -8.18
C LYS A 209 -10.65 3.80 -8.86
N ALA A 210 -10.54 2.90 -9.85
CA ALA A 210 -11.71 2.40 -10.57
C ALA A 210 -12.71 1.78 -9.60
N ALA A 211 -12.24 0.91 -8.69
CA ALA A 211 -13.08 0.30 -7.65
C ALA A 211 -13.74 1.37 -6.76
N LEU A 212 -13.00 2.36 -6.26
CA LEU A 212 -13.56 3.45 -5.44
C LEU A 212 -14.65 4.25 -6.18
N SER A 213 -14.53 4.42 -7.49
CA SER A 213 -15.53 5.14 -8.28
C SER A 213 -16.88 4.40 -8.42
N THR A 214 -16.88 3.09 -8.14
CA THR A 214 -18.10 2.27 -8.16
C THR A 214 -18.80 2.18 -6.79
N LEU A 215 -18.12 2.58 -5.72
CA LEU A 215 -18.71 2.56 -4.38
C LEU A 215 -19.80 3.64 -4.26
N PRO A 216 -20.92 3.34 -3.56
CA PRO A 216 -21.92 4.36 -3.26
C PRO A 216 -21.28 5.49 -2.44
N PRO A 217 -21.71 6.75 -2.62
CA PRO A 217 -21.21 7.86 -1.81
C PRO A 217 -21.43 7.54 -0.33
N PRO A 218 -20.48 7.90 0.56
CA PRO A 218 -20.65 7.66 1.99
C PRO A 218 -21.94 8.33 2.44
N LEU A 219 -22.77 7.57 3.17
CA LEU A 219 -23.98 8.11 3.78
C LEU A 219 -23.60 9.32 4.62
N ALA A 220 -24.10 10.50 4.25
CA ALA A 220 -23.86 11.72 4.98
C ALA A 220 -24.34 11.51 6.43
N ARG A 221 -23.40 11.58 7.38
CA ARG A 221 -23.69 11.52 8.81
C ARG A 221 -24.11 12.88 9.33
#